data_AF-A0AAD9PT56-F1
#
_entry.id   AF-A0AAD9PT56-F1
#
_cell.length_a   1.000
_cell.length_b   1.000
_cell.length_c   1.000
_cell.angle_alpha   90.00
_cell.angle_beta   90.00
_cell.angle_gamma   90.00
#
_symmetry.space_group_name_H-M   'P 1'
#
loop_
_entity.id
_entity.type
_entity.pdbx_description
1 polymer ?
#
loop_
_entity_poly.entity_id
_entity_poly.type
_entity_poly.pdbx_seq_one_letter_code
_entity_poly.pdbx_strand_id
1 'polypeptide(L)'
;MPELKPFFLRKNELSVQQGCLMRSLLTVIPLSLRQQILSELCKSHPGVVRMKAAARSHVWCLNIDSAIKKTTRSCKQCFKTRKAPTEEPLFPLYHTHVDFATYQSNHFLIMVDAHSRSN
;
A
#
# COMPACT_ATOMS: atom_id res chain seq x y z
N MET A 1 -9.32 31.66 6.39
CA MET A 1 -9.47 30.18 6.42
C MET A 1 -8.45 29.52 5.47
N PRO A 2 -7.21 29.25 5.91
CA PRO A 2 -6.17 28.67 5.07
C PRO A 2 -6.52 27.27 4.53
N GLU A 3 -7.36 26.52 5.25
CA GLU A 3 -7.80 25.17 4.89
C GLU A 3 -8.64 25.11 3.62
N LEU A 4 -9.29 26.22 3.24
CA LEU A 4 -10.09 26.32 2.03
C LEU A 4 -9.27 26.69 0.79
N LYS A 5 -8.04 27.22 0.96
CA LYS A 5 -7.17 27.65 -0.17
C LYS A 5 -7.06 26.59 -1.27
N PRO A 6 -6.86 25.30 -0.97
CA PRO A 6 -6.71 24.28 -2.02
C PRO A 6 -8.00 23.99 -2.79
N PHE A 7 -9.16 24.24 -2.18
CA PHE A 7 -10.46 24.15 -2.82
C PHE A 7 -10.66 25.36 -3.75
N PHE A 8 -10.32 26.57 -3.27
CA PHE A 8 -10.38 27.79 -4.08
C PHE A 8 -9.46 27.76 -5.30
N LEU A 9 -8.25 27.23 -5.16
CA LEU A 9 -7.31 27.06 -6.28
C LEU A 9 -7.86 26.17 -7.40
N ARG A 10 -8.78 25.25 -7.06
CA ARG A 10 -9.41 24.32 -8.00
C ARG A 10 -10.88 24.60 -8.22
N LYS A 11 -11.36 25.81 -7.90
CA LYS A 11 -12.79 26.16 -7.94
C LYS A 11 -13.45 25.85 -9.28
N ASN A 12 -12.72 25.99 -10.39
CA ASN A 12 -13.21 25.73 -11.74
C ASN A 12 -13.39 24.23 -12.04
N GLU A 13 -12.79 23.35 -11.24
CA GLU A 13 -12.92 21.88 -11.32
C GLU A 13 -14.02 21.34 -10.39
N LEU A 14 -14.65 22.22 -9.60
CA LEU A 14 -15.66 21.86 -8.62
C LEU A 14 -17.07 22.06 -9.19
N SER A 15 -17.95 21.12 -8.91
CA SER A 15 -19.37 21.19 -9.25
C SER A 15 -20.22 20.74 -8.05
N VAL A 16 -21.50 21.06 -8.07
CA VAL A 16 -22.45 20.57 -7.06
C VAL A 16 -23.43 19.62 -7.74
N GLN A 17 -23.56 18.41 -7.21
CA GLN A 17 -24.50 17.40 -7.69
C GLN A 17 -25.27 16.85 -6.49
N GLN A 18 -26.60 16.90 -6.53
CA GLN A 18 -27.48 16.40 -5.45
C GLN A 18 -27.09 16.97 -4.05
N GLY A 19 -26.70 18.24 -4.00
CA GLY A 19 -26.27 18.89 -2.75
C GLY A 19 -24.86 18.51 -2.27
N CYS A 20 -24.14 17.66 -3.01
CA CYS A 20 -22.77 17.28 -2.71
C CYS A 20 -21.78 18.04 -3.59
N LEU A 21 -20.69 18.51 -2.97
CA LEU A 21 -19.56 19.11 -3.70
C LEU A 21 -18.74 17.99 -4.35
N MET A 22 -18.50 18.12 -5.64
CA MET A 22 -17.87 17.12 -6.50
C MET A 22 -16.64 17.72 -7.18
N ARG A 23 -15.61 16.90 -7.40
CA ARG A 23 -14.48 17.22 -8.27
C ARG A 23 -14.38 16.12 -9.33
N SER A 24 -14.76 16.44 -10.57
CA SER A 24 -15.02 15.41 -11.60
C SER A 24 -16.00 14.36 -11.05
N LEU A 25 -15.61 13.09 -10.93
CA LEU A 25 -16.43 11.99 -10.42
C LEU A 25 -16.25 11.72 -8.91
N LEU A 26 -15.44 12.52 -8.20
CA LEU A 26 -15.09 12.28 -6.81
C LEU A 26 -15.84 13.21 -5.86
N THR A 27 -16.42 12.65 -4.80
CA THR A 27 -17.09 13.44 -3.76
C THR A 27 -16.05 14.15 -2.90
N VAL A 28 -16.21 15.46 -2.76
CA VAL A 28 -15.36 16.27 -1.90
C VAL A 28 -15.80 16.08 -0.45
N ILE A 29 -14.87 15.61 0.39
CA ILE A 29 -15.19 15.26 1.79
C ILE A 29 -14.89 16.43 2.74
N PRO A 30 -15.91 16.96 3.46
CA PRO A 30 -15.73 17.93 4.54
C PRO A 30 -14.87 17.37 5.68
N LEU A 31 -14.21 18.27 6.42
CA LEU A 31 -13.36 17.90 7.56
C LEU A 31 -14.11 17.06 8.61
N SER A 32 -15.38 17.37 8.87
CA SER A 32 -16.26 16.67 9.81
C SER A 32 -16.49 15.21 9.44
N LEU A 33 -16.55 14.87 8.15
CA LEU A 33 -16.81 13.51 7.67
C LEU A 33 -15.54 12.68 7.46
N ARG A 34 -14.35 13.29 7.52
CA ARG A 34 -13.08 12.57 7.27
C ARG A 34 -12.89 11.37 8.18
N GLN A 35 -13.18 11.51 9.47
CA GLN A 35 -13.02 10.41 10.43
C GLN A 35 -13.96 9.24 10.12
N GLN A 36 -15.21 9.53 9.75
CA GLN A 36 -16.17 8.51 9.36
C GLN A 36 -15.69 7.76 8.10
N ILE A 37 -15.25 8.48 7.08
CA ILE A 37 -14.70 7.88 5.85
C ILE A 37 -13.48 7.00 6.14
N LEU A 38 -12.56 7.46 7.00
CA LEU A 38 -11.40 6.68 7.40
C LEU A 38 -11.79 5.41 8.17
N SER A 39 -12.82 5.49 9.01
CA SER A 39 -13.38 4.34 9.72
C SER A 39 -13.96 3.32 8.73
N GLU A 40 -14.78 3.77 7.78
CA GLU A 40 -15.34 2.94 6.72
C GLU A 40 -14.27 2.24 5.89
N LEU A 41 -13.24 2.97 5.45
CA LEU A 41 -12.11 2.40 4.71
C LEU A 41 -11.34 1.34 5.54
N CYS A 42 -11.34 1.46 6.88
CA CYS A 42 -10.60 0.58 7.77
C CYS A 42 -11.42 -0.65 8.24
N LYS A 43 -12.76 -0.67 8.05
CA LYS A 43 -13.66 -1.70 8.60
C LYS A 43 -13.20 -3.14 8.35
N SER A 44 -12.76 -3.46 7.14
CA SER A 44 -12.30 -4.81 6.77
C SER A 44 -10.79 -5.02 6.91
N HIS A 45 -10.09 -4.05 7.51
CA HIS A 45 -8.64 -4.02 7.66
C HIS A 45 -7.84 -4.38 6.39
N PRO A 46 -8.18 -3.82 5.21
CA PRO A 46 -7.62 -4.28 3.94
C PRO A 46 -6.17 -3.78 3.72
N GLY A 47 -5.65 -2.96 4.64
CA GLY A 47 -4.30 -2.40 4.60
C GLY A 47 -4.17 -1.14 3.75
N VAL A 48 -3.03 -0.47 3.90
CA VAL A 48 -2.78 0.88 3.35
C VAL A 48 -2.96 0.98 1.83
N VAL A 49 -2.57 -0.05 1.08
CA VAL A 49 -2.64 -0.03 -0.40
C VAL A 49 -4.09 -0.04 -0.87
N ARG A 50 -4.88 -1.00 -0.38
CA ARG A 50 -6.29 -1.14 -0.75
C ARG A 50 -7.13 0.04 -0.25
N MET A 51 -6.87 0.54 0.96
CA MET A 51 -7.57 1.72 1.48
C MET A 51 -7.32 2.96 0.61
N LYS A 52 -6.09 3.19 0.14
CA LYS A 52 -5.80 4.31 -0.77
C LYS A 52 -6.48 4.16 -2.11
N ALA A 53 -6.48 2.95 -2.69
CA ALA A 53 -7.17 2.68 -3.94
C ALA A 53 -8.66 3.01 -3.83
N ALA A 54 -9.33 2.50 -2.78
CA ALA A 54 -10.75 2.75 -2.52
C ALA A 54 -11.04 4.23 -2.27
N ALA A 55 -10.17 4.94 -1.54
CA ALA A 55 -10.36 6.37 -1.32
C ALA A 55 -10.24 7.17 -2.63
N ARG A 56 -9.21 6.92 -3.43
CA ARG A 56 -8.94 7.66 -4.67
C ARG A 56 -10.00 7.46 -5.75
N SER A 57 -10.76 6.37 -5.69
CA SER A 57 -11.84 6.10 -6.65
C SER A 57 -13.18 6.74 -6.29
N HIS A 58 -13.39 7.17 -5.03
CA HIS A 58 -14.68 7.70 -4.58
C HIS A 58 -14.61 9.12 -4.03
N VAL A 59 -13.49 9.48 -3.40
CA VAL A 59 -13.41 10.70 -2.59
C VAL A 59 -12.20 11.55 -2.92
N TRP A 60 -12.41 12.85 -2.82
CA TRP A 60 -11.34 13.82 -2.90
C TRP A 60 -11.25 14.64 -1.61
N CYS A 61 -10.10 14.62 -0.97
CA CYS A 61 -9.78 15.56 0.10
C CYS A 61 -8.28 15.78 0.22
N LEU A 62 -7.91 16.85 0.91
CA LEU A 62 -6.51 17.12 1.22
C LEU A 62 -5.95 16.06 2.14
N ASN A 63 -4.75 15.59 1.82
CA ASN A 63 -3.95 14.69 2.66
C ASN A 63 -4.62 13.35 3.00
N ILE A 64 -5.56 12.86 2.18
CA ILE A 64 -6.26 11.59 2.43
C ILE A 64 -5.29 10.41 2.60
N ASP A 65 -4.24 10.35 1.76
CA ASP A 65 -3.22 9.30 1.86
C ASP A 65 -2.44 9.33 3.18
N SER A 66 -2.17 10.53 3.70
CA SER A 66 -1.50 10.72 4.99
C SER A 66 -2.40 10.29 6.14
N ALA A 67 -3.68 10.67 6.07
CA ALA A 67 -4.68 10.23 7.04
C ALA A 67 -4.83 8.70 7.05
N ILE A 68 -4.93 8.05 5.88
CA ILE A 68 -4.98 6.59 5.75
C ILE A 68 -3.73 5.94 6.35
N LYS A 69 -2.53 6.46 6.06
CA LYS A 69 -1.28 5.95 6.67
C LYS A 69 -1.32 6.05 8.21
N LYS A 70 -1.84 7.14 8.77
CA LYS A 70 -1.96 7.30 10.23
C LYS A 70 -2.97 6.30 10.80
N THR A 71 -4.16 6.19 10.22
CA THR A 71 -5.21 5.24 10.64
C THR A 71 -4.75 3.79 10.57
N THR A 72 -4.03 3.41 9.51
CA THR A 72 -3.51 2.03 9.38
C THR A 72 -2.39 1.72 10.36
N ARG A 73 -1.56 2.71 10.72
CA ARG A 73 -0.52 2.56 11.75
C ARG A 73 -1.10 2.44 13.16
N SER A 74 -2.16 3.17 13.49
CA SER A 74 -2.80 3.11 14.81
C SER A 74 -3.75 1.92 14.97
N CYS A 75 -4.18 1.29 13.87
CA CYS A 75 -5.07 0.14 13.90
C CYS A 75 -4.30 -1.17 14.16
N LYS A 76 -4.59 -1.82 15.30
CA LYS A 76 -3.97 -3.09 15.70
C LYS A 76 -4.14 -4.21 14.67
N GLN A 77 -5.31 -4.31 14.03
CA GLN A 77 -5.59 -5.37 13.08
C GLN A 77 -4.88 -5.14 11.73
N CYS A 78 -4.84 -3.90 11.25
CA CYS A 78 -4.04 -3.52 10.07
C CYS A 78 -2.54 -3.72 10.30
N PHE A 79 -2.06 -3.57 11.54
CA PHE A 79 -0.66 -3.84 11.87
C PHE A 79 -0.32 -5.33 11.74
N LYS A 80 -1.20 -6.22 12.22
CA LYS A 80 -1.01 -7.68 12.15
C LYS A 80 -0.96 -8.21 10.71
N THR A 81 -1.70 -7.60 9.79
CA THR A 81 -1.74 -8.03 8.37
C THR A 81 -0.66 -7.38 7.52
N ARG A 82 0.19 -6.53 8.10
CA ARG A 82 1.26 -5.87 7.38
C ARG A 82 2.33 -6.90 6.99
N LYS A 83 2.71 -6.93 5.71
CA LYS A 83 3.89 -7.68 5.28
C LYS A 83 5.12 -7.14 6.01
N ALA A 84 5.91 -8.05 6.59
CA ALA A 84 7.24 -7.73 7.05
C ALA A 84 8.02 -7.08 5.89
N PRO A 85 8.89 -6.09 6.17
CA PRO A 85 9.87 -5.68 5.18
C PRO A 85 10.60 -6.93 4.70
N THR A 86 10.77 -7.09 3.39
CA THR A 86 11.71 -8.08 2.88
C THR A 86 13.08 -7.69 3.43
N GLU A 87 13.69 -8.57 4.21
CA GLU A 87 15.10 -8.40 4.57
C GLU A 87 15.90 -8.53 3.28
N GLU A 88 16.34 -7.39 2.74
CA GLU A 88 17.36 -7.42 1.70
C GLU A 88 18.65 -7.94 2.36
N PRO A 89 19.26 -9.01 1.83
CA PRO A 89 20.46 -9.56 2.44
C PRO A 89 21.54 -8.49 2.46
N LEU A 90 22.09 -8.23 3.65
CA LEU A 90 23.09 -7.19 3.91
C LEU A 90 24.41 -7.39 3.13
N PHE A 91 24.58 -8.55 2.50
CA PHE A 91 25.75 -8.96 1.73
C PHE A 91 25.30 -9.83 0.53
N PRO A 92 26.08 -9.89 -0.57
CA PRO A 92 25.83 -10.87 -1.61
C PRO A 92 25.89 -12.26 -0.97
N LEU A 93 24.75 -12.95 -0.97
CA LEU A 93 24.69 -14.34 -0.59
C LEU A 93 25.46 -15.12 -1.66
N TYR A 94 26.60 -15.70 -1.30
CA TYR A 94 27.22 -16.75 -2.12
C TYR A 94 26.28 -17.96 -2.07
N HIS A 95 25.29 -17.99 -2.97
CA HIS A 95 24.34 -19.09 -3.06
C HIS A 95 25.06 -20.31 -3.66
N THR A 96 25.62 -21.16 -2.81
CA THR A 96 26.01 -22.52 -3.20
C THR A 96 24.81 -23.43 -2.97
N HIS A 97 24.23 -23.99 -4.04
CA HIS A 97 23.17 -24.98 -3.93
C HIS A 97 23.81 -26.36 -3.78
N VAL A 98 23.50 -27.06 -2.69
CA VAL A 98 24.01 -28.41 -2.43
C VAL A 98 22.83 -29.37 -2.38
N ASP A 99 22.89 -30.45 -3.15
CA ASP A 99 21.87 -31.49 -3.22
C ASP A 99 22.49 -32.89 -3.24
N PHE A 100 21.72 -33.92 -2.89
CA PHE A 100 22.14 -35.31 -2.94
C PHE A 100 21.43 -36.06 -4.06
N ALA A 101 22.18 -36.79 -4.87
CA ALA A 101 21.64 -37.68 -5.90
C ALA A 101 22.14 -39.11 -5.71
N THR A 102 21.36 -40.09 -6.15
CA THR A 102 21.78 -41.50 -6.12
C THR A 102 21.65 -42.11 -7.52
N TYR A 103 22.72 -42.74 -8.02
CA TYR A 103 22.72 -43.41 -9.32
C TYR A 103 23.55 -44.69 -9.28
N GLN A 104 23.00 -45.80 -9.78
CA GLN A 104 23.62 -47.14 -9.76
C GLN A 104 24.20 -47.52 -8.37
N SER A 105 23.39 -47.34 -7.32
CA SER A 105 23.78 -47.62 -5.92
C SER A 105 24.93 -46.77 -5.35
N ASN A 106 25.31 -45.69 -6.04
CA ASN A 106 26.28 -44.71 -5.55
C ASN A 106 25.59 -43.39 -5.18
N HIS A 107 26.05 -42.75 -4.10
CA HIS A 107 25.57 -41.44 -3.67
C HIS A 107 26.51 -40.34 -4.15
N PHE A 108 25.93 -39.27 -4.67
CA PHE A 108 26.63 -38.11 -5.22
C PHE A 108 26.19 -36.88 -4.45
N LEU A 109 27.16 -36.05 -4.08
CA LEU A 109 26.90 -34.68 -3.61
C LEU A 109 27.03 -33.75 -4.80
N ILE A 110 25.93 -33.11 -5.19
CA ILE A 110 25.89 -32.15 -6.27
C ILE A 110 26.00 -30.76 -5.66
N MET A 111 27.07 -30.04 -5.98
CA MET A 111 27.30 -28.68 -5.53
C MET A 111 27.32 -27.75 -6.75
N VAL A 112 26.40 -26.80 -6.79
CA VAL A 112 26.27 -25.82 -7.87
C VAL A 112 26.55 -24.44 -7.31
N ASP A 113 27.59 -23.80 -7.82
CA ASP A 113 27.84 -22.39 -7.58
C ASP A 113 26.95 -21.54 -8.49
N ALA A 114 26.13 -20.67 -7.89
CA ALA A 114 25.21 -19.79 -8.62
C ALA A 114 25.94 -18.70 -9.44
N HIS A 115 27.26 -18.57 -9.33
CA HIS A 115 28.04 -17.53 -9.99
C HIS A 115 28.59 -17.89 -11.39
N SER A 116 28.24 -19.05 -11.94
CA SER A 116 28.84 -19.57 -13.19
C SER A 116 28.09 -19.25 -14.51
N ARG A 117 27.17 -18.27 -14.52
CA ARG A 117 26.66 -17.68 -15.78
C ARG A 117 27.01 -16.20 -15.90
N SER A 118 28.27 -15.94 -16.24
CA SER A 118 28.68 -14.72 -16.93
C SER A 118 29.90 -15.00 -17.81
N ASN A 119 29.69 -15.70 -18.92
CA ASN A 119 30.10 -15.32 -20.29
C ASN A 119 29.72 -16.43 -21.28
#